data_AF-A0ABD0PN47-F1
#
_entry.id   AF-A0ABD0PN47-F1
#
_cell.length_a   1.000
_cell.length_b   1.000
_cell.length_c   1.000
_cell.angle_alpha   90.00
_cell.angle_beta   90.00
_cell.angle_gamma   90.00
#
_symmetry.space_group_name_H-M   'P 1'
#
loop_
_entity.id
_entity.type
_entity.pdbx_description
1 polymer ?
#
loop_
_entity_poly.entity_id
_entity_poly.type
_entity_poly.pdbx_seq_one_letter_code
_entity_poly.pdbx_strand_id
1 'polypeptide(L)'
;MVSPAIALAFLPLLLTLIIRYRYYFVLLYRAVLIRWVRDCLTGLSREERAFQYILTHATPGDAQSILDTFDHWCSKVEFISNIGPKK
;
A
#
# COMPACT_ATOMS: atom_id res chain seq x y z
N MET A 1 -31.33 -3.79 15.00
CA MET A 1 -31.20 -4.44 13.67
C MET A 1 -31.34 -3.35 12.64
N VAL A 2 -30.27 -3.00 11.91
CA VAL A 2 -30.36 -1.97 10.85
C VAL A 2 -31.26 -2.52 9.73
N SER A 3 -32.37 -1.83 9.44
CA SER A 3 -33.32 -2.29 8.42
C SER A 3 -32.65 -2.28 7.04
N PRO A 4 -32.65 -3.39 6.29
CA PRO A 4 -31.99 -3.49 4.99
C PRO A 4 -32.55 -2.48 3.97
N ALA A 5 -33.80 -2.06 4.12
CA ALA A 5 -34.42 -0.99 3.33
C ALA A 5 -33.71 0.37 3.49
N ILE A 6 -33.23 0.68 4.70
CA ILE A 6 -32.52 1.94 4.97
C ILE A 6 -31.15 1.90 4.27
N ALA A 7 -30.45 0.76 4.29
CA ALA A 7 -29.18 0.60 3.59
C ALA A 7 -29.32 0.78 2.06
N LEU A 8 -30.40 0.26 1.47
CA LEU A 8 -30.71 0.42 0.05
C LEU A 8 -31.00 1.88 -0.34
N ALA A 9 -31.59 2.67 0.56
CA ALA A 9 -31.87 4.08 0.31
C ALA A 9 -30.60 4.95 0.22
N PHE A 10 -29.50 4.53 0.87
CA PHE A 10 -28.21 5.23 0.81
C PHE A 10 -27.37 4.86 -0.41
N LEU A 11 -27.71 3.79 -1.11
CA LEU A 11 -27.01 3.30 -2.29
C LEU A 11 -26.88 4.35 -3.41
N PRO A 12 -27.94 5.08 -3.82
CA PRO A 12 -27.81 6.16 -4.81
C PRO A 12 -26.98 7.35 -4.31
N LEU A 13 -27.02 7.65 -3.01
CA LEU A 13 -26.22 8.71 -2.40
C LEU A 13 -24.73 8.35 -2.43
N LEU A 14 -24.38 7.10 -2.09
CA LEU A 14 -23.01 6.60 -2.21
C LEU A 14 -22.54 6.58 -3.66
N LEU A 15 -23.39 6.14 -4.60
CA LEU A 15 -23.04 6.09 -6.01
C LEU A 15 -22.73 7.48 -6.58
N THR A 16 -23.57 8.47 -6.27
CA THR A 16 -23.35 9.87 -6.68
C THR A 16 -22.09 10.47 -6.05
N LEU A 17 -21.81 10.13 -4.79
CA LEU A 17 -20.60 10.57 -4.09
C LEU A 17 -19.33 9.94 -4.70
N ILE A 18 -19.36 8.65 -5.05
CA ILE A 18 -18.25 7.97 -5.73
C ILE A 18 -17.99 8.59 -7.12
N ILE A 19 -19.04 8.88 -7.89
CA ILE A 19 -18.89 9.48 -9.23
C ILE A 19 -18.33 10.91 -9.12
N ARG A 20 -18.82 11.71 -8.17
CA ARG A 20 -18.38 13.10 -7.96
C ARG A 20 -16.94 13.19 -7.46
N TYR A 21 -16.55 12.28 -6.56
CA TYR A 21 -15.21 12.23 -5.98
C TYR A 21 -14.33 11.16 -6.62
N ARG A 22 -14.63 10.74 -7.86
CA ARG A 22 -13.96 9.61 -8.54
C ARG A 22 -12.43 9.70 -8.47
N TYR A 23 -11.89 10.91 -8.61
CA TYR A 23 -10.44 11.13 -8.59
C TYR A 23 -9.85 10.82 -7.21
N TYR A 24 -10.45 11.37 -6.15
CA TYR A 24 -10.04 11.10 -4.78
C TYR A 24 -10.25 9.63 -4.40
N PHE A 25 -11.34 9.01 -4.88
CA PHE A 25 -11.62 7.61 -4.62
C PHE A 25 -10.62 6.68 -5.29
N VAL A 26 -10.19 6.97 -6.52
CA VAL A 26 -9.10 6.23 -7.19
C VAL A 26 -7.79 6.38 -6.43
N LEU A 27 -7.51 7.57 -5.89
CA LEU A 27 -6.30 7.84 -5.12
C LEU A 27 -6.31 7.09 -3.78
N LEU A 28 -7.44 7.10 -3.08
CA LEU A 28 -7.67 6.34 -1.85
C LEU A 28 -7.61 4.83 -2.10
N TYR A 29 -8.23 4.37 -3.18
CA TYR A 29 -8.20 2.96 -3.60
C TYR A 29 -6.76 2.49 -3.81
N ARG A 30 -5.97 3.24 -4.59
CA ARG A 30 -4.58 2.89 -4.90
C ARG A 30 -3.66 2.99 -3.68
N ALA A 31 -3.82 4.02 -2.85
CA ALA A 31 -2.91 4.27 -1.74
C ALA A 31 -3.24 3.43 -0.50
N VAL A 32 -4.52 3.22 -0.20
CA VAL A 32 -4.97 2.61 1.06
C VAL A 32 -5.49 1.20 0.82
N LEU A 33 -6.44 1.01 -0.10
CA LEU A 33 -7.05 -0.31 -0.30
C LEU A 33 -6.05 -1.34 -0.84
N ILE A 34 -5.27 -1.00 -1.87
CA ILE A 34 -4.27 -1.95 -2.41
C ILE A 34 -3.24 -2.33 -1.35
N ARG A 35 -2.77 -1.35 -0.56
CA ARG A 35 -1.82 -1.58 0.53
C ARG A 35 -2.42 -2.47 1.60
N TRP A 36 -3.64 -2.16 2.04
CA TRP A 36 -4.35 -2.92 3.07
C TRP A 36 -4.68 -4.34 2.63
N VAL A 37 -5.12 -4.53 1.37
CA VAL A 37 -5.35 -5.87 0.80
C VAL A 37 -4.05 -6.67 0.77
N ARG A 38 -2.92 -6.05 0.43
CA ARG A 38 -1.61 -6.72 0.41
C ARG A 38 -1.15 -7.08 1.83
N ASP A 39 -1.34 -6.18 2.79
CA ASP A 39 -1.08 -6.44 4.21
C ASP A 39 -1.96 -7.60 4.72
N CYS A 40 -3.25 -7.63 4.39
CA CYS A 40 -4.16 -8.73 4.73
C CYS A 40 -3.80 -10.06 4.07
N LEU A 41 -3.42 -10.05 2.78
CA LEU A 41 -3.09 -11.28 2.05
C LEU A 41 -1.77 -11.90 2.52
N THR A 42 -0.78 -11.07 2.84
CA THR A 42 0.52 -11.55 3.32
C THR A 42 0.52 -11.82 4.81
N GLY A 43 -0.39 -11.22 5.58
CA GLY A 43 -0.40 -11.31 7.05
C GLY A 43 0.84 -10.69 7.71
N LEU A 44 1.72 -10.08 6.91
CA LEU A 44 3.01 -9.55 7.31
C LEU A 44 2.96 -8.03 7.21
N SER A 45 3.48 -7.37 8.24
CA SER A 45 3.63 -5.92 8.21
C SER A 45 4.52 -5.52 7.03
N ARG A 46 4.32 -4.30 6.53
CA ARG A 46 5.16 -3.74 5.46
C ARG A 46 6.67 -3.86 5.76
N GLU A 47 7.04 -3.65 7.01
CA GLU A 47 8.42 -3.69 7.48
C GLU A 47 9.00 -5.10 7.41
N GLU A 48 8.21 -6.10 7.80
CA GLU A 48 8.60 -7.51 7.74
C GLU A 48 8.84 -7.95 6.29
N ARG A 49 8.02 -7.46 5.35
CA ARG A 49 8.19 -7.73 3.91
C ARG A 49 9.45 -7.06 3.34
N ALA A 50 9.77 -5.86 3.80
CA ALA A 50 11.04 -5.20 3.45
C ALA A 50 12.23 -6.01 3.98
N PHE A 51 12.14 -6.45 5.24
CA PHE A 51 13.20 -7.21 5.90
C PHE A 51 13.44 -8.56 5.21
N GLN A 52 12.39 -9.31 4.89
CA GLN A 52 12.52 -10.56 4.13
C GLN A 52 13.09 -10.34 2.72
N TYR A 53 12.72 -9.24 2.06
CA TYR A 53 13.27 -8.90 0.75
C TYR A 53 14.77 -8.61 0.83
N ILE A 54 15.22 -7.84 1.83
CA ILE A 54 16.64 -7.59 2.07
C ILE A 54 17.36 -8.90 2.38
N LEU A 55 16.84 -9.74 3.27
CA LEU A 55 17.46 -11.01 3.64
C LEU A 55 17.64 -11.98 2.46
N THR A 56 16.78 -11.89 1.45
CA THR A 56 16.84 -12.78 0.27
C THR A 56 17.72 -12.26 -0.85
N HIS A 57 17.93 -10.94 -0.94
CA HIS A 57 18.60 -10.30 -2.08
C HIS A 57 19.90 -9.56 -1.73
N ALA A 58 20.12 -9.18 -0.48
CA ALA A 58 21.34 -8.48 -0.06
C ALA A 58 22.45 -9.47 0.30
N THR A 59 23.71 -9.06 0.07
CA THR A 59 24.87 -9.85 0.49
C THR A 59 25.14 -9.67 1.99
N PRO A 60 25.22 -10.76 2.77
CA PRO A 60 25.47 -10.66 4.21
C PRO A 60 26.87 -10.11 4.47
N GLY A 61 26.97 -9.07 5.30
CA GLY A 61 28.23 -8.43 5.69
C GLY A 61 28.62 -7.20 4.87
N ASP A 62 27.87 -6.87 3.81
CA ASP A 62 28.06 -5.63 3.04
C ASP A 62 26.92 -4.63 3.29
N ALA A 63 27.23 -3.55 4.01
CA ALA A 63 26.28 -2.50 4.33
C ALA A 63 25.78 -1.73 3.09
N GLN A 64 26.59 -1.63 2.02
CA GLN A 64 26.18 -0.94 0.80
C GLN A 64 25.16 -1.77 0.02
N SER A 65 25.40 -3.07 -0.14
CA SER A 65 24.44 -3.99 -0.76
C SER A 65 23.07 -3.99 -0.07
N ILE A 66 23.06 -3.91 1.27
CA ILE A 66 21.81 -3.83 2.06
C ILE A 66 21.04 -2.53 1.74
N LEU A 67 21.72 -1.39 1.72
CA LEU A 67 21.11 -0.10 1.41
C LEU A 67 20.59 -0.04 -0.03
N ASP A 68 21.38 -0.51 -1.01
CA ASP A 68 20.99 -0.53 -2.42
C ASP A 68 19.76 -1.42 -2.67
N THR A 69 19.72 -2.59 -2.02
CA THR A 69 18.58 -3.52 -2.11
C THR A 69 17.32 -2.92 -1.48
N PHE A 70 17.47 -2.19 -0.37
CA PHE A 70 16.36 -1.51 0.28
C PHE A 70 15.82 -0.33 -0.55
N ASP A 71 16.71 0.47 -1.15
CA ASP A 71 16.32 1.55 -2.08
C ASP A 71 15.64 0.99 -3.34
N HIS A 72 16.10 -0.15 -3.84
CA HIS A 72 15.44 -0.86 -4.93
C HIS A 72 14.02 -1.29 -4.54
N TRP A 73 13.84 -1.86 -3.34
CA TRP A 73 12.53 -2.28 -2.83
C TRP A 73 11.58 -1.08 -2.66
N CYS A 74 12.08 0.02 -2.09
CA CYS A 74 11.32 1.25 -1.86
C CYS A 74 10.89 1.96 -3.16
N SER A 75 11.58 1.72 -4.27
CA SER A 75 11.27 2.34 -5.57
C SER A 75 10.47 1.44 -6.51
N LYS A 76 10.72 0.12 -6.49
CA LYS A 76 10.14 -0.84 -7.44
C LYS A 76 9.01 -1.69 -6.87
N VAL A 77 9.03 -2.02 -5.59
CA VAL A 77 8.08 -2.97 -4.99
C VAL A 77 7.00 -2.24 -4.21
N GLU A 78 7.41 -1.40 -3.25
CA GLU A 78 6.49 -0.57 -2.48
C GLU A 78 7.04 0.85 -2.35
N PHE A 79 6.33 1.81 -2.95
CA PHE A 79 6.74 3.20 -2.92
C PHE A 79 6.72 3.74 -1.49
N ILE A 80 7.90 3.91 -0.90
CA ILE A 80 8.10 4.68 0.31
C ILE A 80 8.68 6.01 -0.11
N SER A 81 7.85 7.05 -0.14
CA SER A 81 8.34 8.40 -0.30
C SER A 81 9.27 8.68 0.90
N ASN A 82 10.55 8.97 0.62
CA ASN A 82 11.51 9.64 1.50
C ASN A 82 12.64 8.83 2.19
N ILE A 83 13.31 7.86 1.53
CA ILE A 83 14.55 7.28 2.14
C ILE A 83 15.79 7.22 1.20
N GLY A 84 15.65 7.33 -0.13
CA GLY A 84 16.83 7.37 -1.01
C GLY A 84 17.52 8.74 -1.01
N PRO A 85 18.87 8.80 -1.05
CA PRO A 85 19.60 10.06 -1.07
C PRO A 85 19.21 10.85 -2.32
N LYS A 86 18.75 12.09 -2.10
CA LYS A 86 18.79 13.09 -3.18
C LYS A 86 20.23 13.12 -3.69
N LYS A 87 20.41 12.82 -4.97
CA LYS A 87 21.62 13.18 -5.69
C LYS A 87 21.83 14.69 -5.61
#